data_AF-A0A520AF62-F1
#
_entry.id   AF-A0A520AF62-F1
#
_cell.length_a   1.000
_cell.length_b   1.000
_cell.length_c   1.000
_cell.angle_alpha   90.00
_cell.angle_beta   90.00
_cell.angle_gamma   90.00
#
_symmetry.space_group_name_H-M   'P 1'
#
loop_
_entity.id
_entity.type
_entity.pdbx_description
1 polymer ?
#
loop_
_entity_poly.entity_id
_entity_poly.type
_entity_poly.pdbx_seq_one_letter_code
_entity_poly.pdbx_strand_id
1 'polypeptide(L)'
;MNFVKTTSCFLALALVGLLGCKNANKVDDDKNIKTVAGLNSIKEKIVSAFGADKMVYSATIMAKDHMNNEFMYAGISFLEKGVDMSQDLIILPEERINPAKSKTIQNPLVLKNKQGAVALKDLKFEEIEAKVKQGEALIPADYEDFHLYRWVYNIDNDKNITADFTLEAARKGEKSETKGRMEISNYYEMNFKMDENGVVRIAD
;
A
#
# COMPACT_ATOMS: atom_id res chain seq x y z
N MET A 1 -77.56 -28.07 -7.22
CA MET A 1 -77.16 -28.10 -5.79
C MET A 1 -75.65 -27.90 -5.72
N ASN A 2 -75.22 -26.88 -4.95
CA ASN A 2 -74.07 -26.90 -4.03
C ASN A 2 -72.70 -27.34 -4.60
N PHE A 3 -71.60 -26.58 -4.55
CA PHE A 3 -71.08 -25.70 -3.50
C PHE A 3 -69.94 -24.82 -4.05
N VAL A 4 -69.40 -23.99 -3.17
CA VAL A 4 -68.72 -22.70 -3.37
C VAL A 4 -67.21 -22.80 -3.06
N LYS A 5 -66.41 -21.95 -3.73
CA LYS A 5 -65.07 -21.38 -3.39
C LYS A 5 -63.90 -22.34 -3.07
N THR A 6 -62.72 -22.04 -3.61
CA THR A 6 -61.75 -21.14 -2.94
C THR A 6 -60.49 -20.91 -3.78
N THR A 7 -60.08 -19.65 -3.80
CA THR A 7 -58.80 -19.09 -4.22
C THR A 7 -57.68 -19.58 -3.31
N SER A 8 -56.53 -19.98 -3.85
CA SER A 8 -55.26 -19.94 -3.12
C SER A 8 -54.08 -19.72 -4.07
N CYS A 9 -53.42 -18.58 -3.87
CA CYS A 9 -52.13 -18.19 -4.44
C CYS A 9 -51.08 -19.29 -4.25
N PHE A 10 -50.43 -19.73 -5.32
CA PHE A 10 -49.08 -20.25 -5.22
C PHE A 10 -48.11 -19.07 -5.38
N LEU A 11 -47.70 -18.56 -4.23
CA LEU A 11 -46.64 -17.57 -4.09
C LEU A 11 -45.32 -18.23 -4.50
N ALA A 12 -44.79 -17.87 -5.65
CA ALA A 12 -43.41 -18.19 -6.03
C ALA A 12 -42.47 -17.35 -5.16
N LEU A 13 -41.97 -17.91 -4.06
CA LEU A 13 -40.86 -17.31 -3.32
C LEU A 13 -39.57 -17.92 -3.86
N ALA A 14 -38.93 -17.18 -4.76
CA ALA A 14 -37.54 -17.40 -5.15
C ALA A 14 -36.65 -17.22 -3.91
N LEU A 15 -36.19 -18.32 -3.33
CA LEU A 15 -35.15 -18.31 -2.31
C LEU A 15 -33.78 -18.22 -3.01
N VAL A 16 -33.47 -17.06 -3.58
CA VAL A 16 -32.10 -16.70 -3.94
C VAL A 16 -31.67 -15.62 -2.96
N GLY A 17 -31.06 -16.06 -1.88
CA GLY A 17 -30.53 -15.14 -0.88
C GLY A 17 -29.78 -15.91 0.18
N LEU A 18 -28.53 -15.48 0.39
CA LEU A 18 -27.65 -15.83 1.51
C LEU A 18 -26.73 -17.04 1.30
N LEU A 19 -25.93 -16.99 0.24
CA LEU A 19 -24.52 -17.42 0.31
C LEU A 19 -23.61 -16.30 -0.22
N GLY A 20 -23.83 -15.09 0.26
CA GLY A 20 -22.82 -14.04 0.22
C GLY A 20 -22.06 -14.09 1.53
N CYS A 21 -21.12 -15.02 1.67
CA CYS A 21 -20.03 -14.85 2.63
C CYS A 21 -19.32 -13.55 2.24
N LYS A 22 -19.71 -12.43 2.85
CA LYS A 22 -18.87 -11.24 2.89
C LYS A 22 -17.59 -11.69 3.58
N ASN A 23 -16.55 -11.96 2.79
CA ASN A 23 -15.18 -12.04 3.31
C ASN A 23 -14.92 -10.70 4.00
N ALA A 24 -14.98 -10.71 5.34
CA ALA A 24 -14.79 -9.53 6.17
C ALA A 24 -13.36 -8.94 6.08
N ASN A 25 -12.49 -9.58 5.29
CA ASN A 25 -11.08 -9.24 5.13
C ASN A 25 -10.74 -8.70 3.72
N LYS A 26 -11.72 -8.40 2.85
CA LYS A 26 -11.40 -7.79 1.55
C LYS A 26 -11.13 -6.30 1.76
N VAL A 27 -9.88 -5.88 1.54
CA VAL A 27 -9.51 -4.45 1.45
C VAL A 27 -10.27 -3.83 0.28
N ASP A 28 -10.88 -2.66 0.50
CA ASP A 28 -11.52 -1.90 -0.58
C ASP A 28 -10.49 -1.62 -1.68
N ASP A 29 -10.84 -1.89 -2.94
CA ASP A 29 -9.87 -1.86 -4.05
C ASP A 29 -9.22 -0.47 -4.22
N ASP A 30 -9.88 0.62 -3.79
CA ASP A 30 -9.41 2.01 -3.82
C ASP A 30 -8.41 2.38 -2.70
N LYS A 31 -8.26 1.52 -1.69
CA LYS A 31 -7.29 1.66 -0.59
C LYS A 31 -6.16 0.64 -0.70
N ASN A 32 -6.20 -0.24 -1.68
CA ASN A 32 -5.24 -1.33 -1.79
C ASN A 32 -3.90 -0.84 -2.38
N ILE A 33 -2.81 -0.88 -1.62
CA ILE A 33 -1.49 -0.42 -2.06
C ILE A 33 -0.80 -1.36 -3.06
N LYS A 34 -1.44 -2.49 -3.40
CA LYS A 34 -0.88 -3.53 -4.26
C LYS A 34 -1.59 -3.62 -5.63
N THR A 35 -2.71 -2.92 -5.84
CA THR A 35 -3.47 -2.95 -7.10
C THR A 35 -3.36 -1.61 -7.82
N VAL A 36 -3.34 -1.61 -9.16
CA VAL A 36 -3.30 -0.38 -9.97
C VAL A 36 -4.44 0.59 -9.60
N ALA A 37 -5.65 0.09 -9.37
CA ALA A 37 -6.79 0.92 -9.01
C ALA A 37 -6.57 1.64 -7.66
N GLY A 38 -6.13 0.92 -6.64
CA GLY A 38 -5.83 1.51 -5.34
C GLY A 38 -4.63 2.45 -5.41
N LEU A 39 -3.57 2.07 -6.12
CA LEU A 39 -2.38 2.89 -6.34
C LEU A 39 -2.68 4.23 -7.02
N ASN A 40 -3.62 4.27 -7.98
CA ASN A 40 -4.08 5.51 -8.59
C ASN A 40 -4.84 6.40 -7.59
N SER A 41 -5.76 5.82 -6.82
CA SER A 41 -6.50 6.54 -5.76
C SER A 41 -5.55 7.10 -4.68
N ILE A 42 -4.57 6.31 -4.26
CA ILE A 42 -3.54 6.72 -3.31
C ILE A 42 -2.67 7.85 -3.88
N LYS A 43 -2.27 7.76 -5.15
CA LYS A 43 -1.53 8.83 -5.83
C LYS A 43 -2.31 10.14 -5.83
N GLU A 44 -3.59 10.11 -6.19
CA GLU A 44 -4.46 11.29 -6.17
C GLU A 44 -4.56 11.89 -4.77
N LYS A 45 -4.72 11.05 -3.75
CA LYS A 45 -4.78 11.48 -2.35
C LYS A 45 -3.47 12.13 -1.89
N ILE A 46 -2.33 11.50 -2.17
CA ILE A 46 -0.99 12.00 -1.81
C ILE A 46 -0.67 13.32 -2.53
N VAL A 47 -0.99 13.41 -3.82
CA VAL A 47 -0.82 14.62 -4.63
C VAL A 47 -1.71 15.75 -4.13
N SER A 48 -2.95 15.46 -3.74
CA SER A 48 -3.86 16.44 -3.16
C SER A 48 -3.38 16.93 -1.79
N ALA A 49 -2.78 16.04 -1.00
CA ALA A 49 -2.29 16.36 0.34
C ALA A 49 -1.03 17.24 0.34
N PHE A 50 -0.06 16.94 -0.53
CA PHE A 50 1.25 17.58 -0.50
C PHE A 50 1.52 18.56 -1.65
N GLY A 51 0.68 18.52 -2.69
CA GLY A 51 0.83 19.32 -3.91
C GLY A 51 1.54 18.56 -5.03
N ALA A 52 0.94 18.58 -6.23
CA ALA A 52 1.43 17.85 -7.41
C ALA A 52 2.86 18.22 -7.81
N ASP A 53 3.19 19.51 -7.74
CA ASP A 53 4.49 20.06 -8.13
C ASP A 53 5.51 20.10 -6.98
N LYS A 54 5.19 19.49 -5.83
CA LYS A 54 6.13 19.39 -4.72
C LYS A 54 7.33 18.56 -5.18
N MET A 55 8.51 19.18 -5.18
CA MET A 55 9.77 18.50 -5.51
C MET A 55 10.20 17.64 -4.32
N VAL A 56 10.26 16.32 -4.54
CA VAL A 56 10.60 15.34 -3.50
C VAL A 56 11.82 14.52 -3.92
N TYR A 57 12.66 14.18 -2.95
CA TYR A 57 13.76 13.24 -3.15
C TYR A 57 13.43 11.84 -2.59
N SER A 58 12.34 11.71 -1.83
CA SER A 58 11.81 10.43 -1.39
C SER A 58 10.31 10.52 -1.11
N ALA A 59 9.58 9.44 -1.43
CA ALA A 59 8.16 9.28 -1.11
C ALA A 59 7.91 7.85 -0.60
N THR A 60 7.24 7.71 0.52
CA THR A 60 6.92 6.44 1.18
C THR A 60 5.41 6.20 1.15
N ILE A 61 5.01 4.95 0.95
CA ILE A 61 3.65 4.43 1.07
C ILE A 61 3.72 3.23 2.00
N MET A 62 2.83 3.15 2.99
CA MET A 62 2.77 2.02 3.93
C MET A 62 1.35 1.55 4.17
N ALA A 63 1.25 0.24 4.36
CA ALA A 63 0.04 -0.44 4.77
C ALA A 63 -0.29 -0.13 6.25
N LYS A 64 -1.54 -0.42 6.60
CA LYS A 64 -2.12 -0.19 7.92
C LYS A 64 -1.55 -1.07 9.02
N ASP A 65 -1.27 -2.32 8.68
CA ASP A 65 -0.80 -3.33 9.62
C ASP A 65 -0.04 -4.40 8.83
N HIS A 66 0.54 -5.35 9.55
CA HIS A 66 1.16 -6.52 8.96
C HIS A 66 0.12 -7.41 8.26
N MET A 67 0.54 -8.10 7.20
CA MET A 67 -0.29 -8.96 6.35
C MET A 67 -1.55 -8.25 5.85
N ASN A 68 -1.40 -6.97 5.51
CA ASN A 68 -2.48 -6.10 5.07
C ASN A 68 -2.00 -5.24 3.89
N ASN A 69 -2.87 -4.99 2.91
CA ASN A 69 -2.60 -4.10 1.78
C ASN A 69 -3.35 -2.75 1.86
N GLU A 70 -4.08 -2.47 2.94
CA GLU A 70 -4.85 -1.24 3.13
C GLU A 70 -3.91 -0.06 3.40
N PHE A 71 -3.99 0.97 2.57
CA PHE A 71 -3.22 2.21 2.71
C PHE A 71 -3.49 2.91 4.03
N MET A 72 -2.43 3.33 4.71
CA MET A 72 -2.52 4.01 6.00
C MET A 72 -1.64 5.24 6.11
N TYR A 73 -0.48 5.22 5.46
CA TYR A 73 0.52 6.26 5.65
C TYR A 73 1.21 6.59 4.34
N ALA A 74 1.39 7.90 4.12
CA ALA A 74 2.35 8.40 3.16
C ALA A 74 3.27 9.43 3.81
N GLY A 75 4.53 9.39 3.41
CA GLY A 75 5.54 10.36 3.84
C GLY A 75 6.31 10.89 2.65
N ILE A 76 6.59 12.18 2.62
CA ILE A 76 7.50 12.76 1.62
C ILE A 76 8.71 13.37 2.31
N SER A 77 9.84 13.33 1.61
CA SER A 77 11.05 14.05 2.00
C SER A 77 11.49 14.98 0.88
N PHE A 78 11.84 16.21 1.24
CA PHE A 78 12.16 17.27 0.29
C PHE A 78 13.16 18.26 0.90
N LEU A 79 13.81 19.04 0.04
CA LEU A 79 14.61 20.18 0.48
C LEU A 79 13.79 21.46 0.38
N GLU A 80 13.81 22.27 1.43
CA GLU A 80 13.23 23.62 1.43
C GLU A 80 14.29 24.63 1.82
N LYS A 81 14.70 25.46 0.86
CA LYS A 81 15.78 26.46 1.05
C LYS A 81 17.06 25.85 1.65
N GLY A 82 17.40 24.63 1.24
CA GLY A 82 18.58 23.88 1.71
C GLY A 82 18.38 23.11 3.03
N VAL A 83 17.19 23.17 3.64
CA VAL A 83 16.84 22.40 4.84
C VAL A 83 16.15 21.11 4.44
N ASP A 84 16.59 19.98 5.01
CA ASP A 84 15.94 18.69 4.83
C ASP A 84 14.66 18.58 5.66
N MET A 85 13.54 18.46 4.96
CA MET A 85 12.20 18.45 5.50
C MET A 85 11.52 17.10 5.27
N SER A 86 10.55 16.80 6.13
CA SER A 86 9.61 15.70 5.97
C SER A 86 8.19 16.16 6.23
N GLN A 87 7.23 15.53 5.58
CA GLN A 87 5.81 15.75 5.82
C GLN A 87 5.06 14.42 5.71
N ASP A 88 4.08 14.25 6.59
CA ASP A 88 3.38 12.99 6.80
C ASP A 88 1.87 13.16 6.54
N LEU A 89 1.27 12.17 5.89
CA LEU A 89 -0.17 11.95 5.75
C LEU A 89 -0.48 10.63 6.45
N ILE A 90 -1.40 10.67 7.41
CA ILE A 90 -1.86 9.50 8.17
C ILE A 90 -3.37 9.37 7.95
N ILE A 91 -3.87 8.15 7.72
CA ILE A 91 -5.30 7.89 7.45
C ILE A 91 -6.08 7.51 8.70
N LEU A 92 -5.46 6.83 9.68
CA LEU A 92 -6.13 6.41 10.92
C LEU A 92 -5.48 7.02 12.18
N PRO A 93 -6.26 7.27 13.25
CA PRO A 93 -7.71 7.05 13.36
C PRO A 93 -8.55 8.02 12.52
N GLU A 94 -7.98 9.14 12.10
CA GLU A 94 -8.59 10.13 11.21
C GLU A 94 -7.55 10.62 10.21
N GLU A 95 -8.01 11.00 9.01
CA GLU A 95 -7.14 11.53 7.97
C GLU A 95 -6.53 12.86 8.43
N ARG A 96 -5.20 12.90 8.51
CA ARG A 96 -4.45 14.07 8.95
C ARG A 96 -3.16 14.24 8.17
N ILE A 97 -2.97 15.46 7.69
CA ILE A 97 -1.69 15.92 7.16
C ILE A 97 -0.96 16.64 8.29
N ASN A 98 0.20 16.15 8.67
CA ASN A 98 1.03 16.82 9.65
C ASN A 98 1.77 18.00 9.01
N PRO A 99 2.07 19.07 9.77
CA PRO A 99 2.94 20.14 9.28
C PRO A 99 4.31 19.59 8.89
N ALA A 100 4.92 20.19 7.86
CA ALA A 100 6.29 19.88 7.50
C ALA A 100 7.25 20.18 8.67
N LYS A 101 8.18 19.27 8.93
CA LYS A 101 9.18 19.37 9.99
C LYS A 101 10.58 19.13 9.44
N SER A 102 11.56 19.85 9.97
CA SER A 102 12.96 19.58 9.65
C SER A 102 13.38 18.23 10.22
N LYS A 103 14.18 17.49 9.47
CA LYS A 103 14.83 16.28 9.97
C LYS A 103 15.93 16.64 10.95
N THR A 104 16.22 15.75 11.89
CA THR A 104 17.25 15.97 12.91
C THR A 104 18.65 16.13 12.32
N ILE A 105 18.93 15.46 11.20
CA ILE A 105 20.24 15.46 10.54
C ILE A 105 20.25 16.47 9.38
N GLN A 106 21.02 17.54 9.52
CA GLN A 106 21.15 18.63 8.53
C GLN A 106 22.62 18.81 8.03
N ASN A 107 23.45 17.78 8.18
CA ASN A 107 24.86 17.85 7.82
C ASN A 107 25.05 18.04 6.29
N PRO A 108 25.83 19.02 5.82
CA PRO A 108 26.12 19.23 4.39
C PRO A 108 26.54 17.98 3.61
N LEU A 109 27.30 17.07 4.23
CA LEU A 109 27.71 15.81 3.59
C LEU A 109 26.52 14.90 3.26
N VAL A 110 25.51 14.89 4.12
CA VAL A 110 24.27 14.13 3.92
C VAL A 110 23.37 14.84 2.91
N LEU A 111 23.29 16.17 2.99
CA LEU A 111 22.46 16.97 2.08
C LEU A 111 23.00 16.97 0.65
N LYS A 112 24.32 16.84 0.46
CA LYS A 112 24.96 16.73 -0.87
C LYS A 112 24.33 15.63 -1.72
N ASN A 113 23.87 14.54 -1.11
CA ASN A 113 23.33 13.38 -1.82
C ASN A 113 21.79 13.42 -1.96
N LYS A 114 21.16 14.58 -1.68
CA LYS A 114 19.70 14.79 -1.70
C LYS A 114 19.29 15.96 -2.58
N GLN A 115 20.16 16.36 -3.52
CA GLN A 115 19.95 17.54 -4.37
C GLN A 115 19.07 17.22 -5.57
N GLY A 116 19.01 15.96 -5.99
CA GLY A 116 18.06 15.52 -6.99
C GLY A 116 16.67 15.37 -6.39
N ALA A 117 15.67 15.76 -7.19
CA ALA A 117 14.27 15.68 -6.85
C ALA A 117 13.44 15.65 -8.13
N VAL A 118 12.26 15.06 -8.03
CA VAL A 118 11.23 15.04 -9.07
C VAL A 118 9.93 15.59 -8.51
N ALA A 119 9.03 16.04 -9.38
CA ALA A 119 7.70 16.43 -8.91
C ALA A 119 6.96 15.18 -8.43
N LEU A 120 6.23 15.30 -7.33
CA LEU A 120 5.49 14.19 -6.71
C LEU A 120 4.53 13.50 -7.70
N LYS A 121 3.89 14.27 -8.58
CA LYS A 121 2.99 13.77 -9.63
C LYS A 121 3.67 12.86 -10.67
N ASP A 122 4.99 13.00 -10.84
CA ASP A 122 5.76 12.28 -11.86
C ASP A 122 6.13 10.86 -11.42
N LEU A 123 6.01 10.55 -10.12
CA LEU A 123 6.23 9.20 -9.60
C LEU A 123 5.18 8.22 -10.17
N LYS A 124 5.66 7.04 -10.58
CA LYS A 124 4.90 6.02 -11.32
C LYS A 124 4.26 4.99 -10.39
N PHE A 125 3.29 5.43 -9.59
CA PHE A 125 2.58 4.56 -8.63
C PHE A 125 1.94 3.36 -9.31
N GLU A 126 1.43 3.54 -10.53
CA GLU A 126 0.84 2.49 -11.35
C GLU A 126 1.79 1.32 -11.65
N GLU A 127 3.11 1.53 -11.60
CA GLU A 127 4.09 0.47 -11.85
C GLU A 127 4.32 -0.43 -10.63
N ILE A 128 3.94 0.01 -9.43
CA ILE A 128 4.18 -0.71 -8.17
C ILE A 128 3.62 -2.13 -8.23
N GLU A 129 2.39 -2.33 -8.73
CA GLU A 129 1.79 -3.67 -8.84
C GLU A 129 2.67 -4.63 -9.66
N ALA A 130 3.21 -4.17 -10.79
CA ALA A 130 4.05 -4.99 -11.65
C ALA A 130 5.38 -5.33 -10.97
N LYS A 131 5.97 -4.37 -10.23
CA LYS A 131 7.23 -4.58 -9.49
C LYS A 131 7.04 -5.50 -8.27
N VAL A 132 5.91 -5.39 -7.59
CA VAL A 132 5.52 -6.32 -6.52
C VAL A 132 5.41 -7.74 -7.06
N LYS A 133 4.74 -7.96 -8.20
CA LYS A 133 4.66 -9.28 -8.84
C LYS A 133 6.04 -9.85 -9.23
N GLN A 134 6.98 -8.99 -9.62
CA GLN A 134 8.37 -9.41 -9.83
C GLN A 134 9.04 -9.84 -8.52
N GLY A 135 8.84 -9.09 -7.44
CA GLY A 135 9.30 -9.46 -6.11
C GLY A 135 8.73 -10.80 -5.64
N GLU A 136 7.42 -11.01 -5.78
CA GLU A 136 6.74 -12.27 -5.46
C GLU A 136 7.34 -13.47 -6.20
N ALA A 137 7.67 -13.30 -7.48
CA ALA A 137 8.28 -14.35 -8.29
C ALA A 137 9.70 -14.74 -7.86
N LEU A 138 10.38 -13.88 -7.09
CA LEU A 138 11.71 -14.15 -6.51
C LEU A 138 11.61 -14.86 -5.16
N ILE A 139 10.44 -14.87 -4.52
CA ILE A 139 10.23 -15.50 -3.21
C ILE A 139 10.13 -17.02 -3.40
N PRO A 140 10.77 -17.83 -2.53
CA PRO A 140 10.62 -19.29 -2.54
C PRO A 140 9.16 -19.77 -2.50
N ALA A 141 8.90 -20.89 -3.16
CA ALA A 141 7.54 -21.41 -3.32
C ALA A 141 6.92 -21.96 -2.02
N ASP A 142 7.63 -21.98 -0.90
CA ASP A 142 7.07 -22.33 0.42
C ASP A 142 6.35 -21.18 1.11
N TYR A 143 6.27 -20.00 0.47
CA TYR A 143 5.49 -18.85 0.94
C TYR A 143 4.21 -18.65 0.11
N GLU A 144 3.20 -18.03 0.72
CA GLU A 144 1.92 -17.66 0.12
C GLU A 144 1.31 -16.43 0.78
N ASP A 145 0.20 -15.94 0.23
CA ASP A 145 -0.54 -14.78 0.74
C ASP A 145 0.35 -13.52 0.87
N PHE A 146 0.89 -13.06 -0.27
CA PHE A 146 1.79 -11.91 -0.31
C PHE A 146 1.06 -10.59 -0.09
N HIS A 147 1.58 -9.73 0.79
CA HIS A 147 1.11 -8.37 1.03
C HIS A 147 2.25 -7.38 0.82
N LEU A 148 1.97 -6.25 0.18
CA LEU A 148 2.91 -5.13 0.17
C LEU A 148 2.72 -4.40 1.50
N TYR A 149 3.78 -4.32 2.30
CA TYR A 149 3.75 -3.58 3.57
C TYR A 149 4.26 -2.15 3.40
N ARG A 150 5.34 -1.98 2.63
CA ARG A 150 6.01 -0.69 2.49
C ARG A 150 6.64 -0.55 1.11
N TRP A 151 6.50 0.64 0.53
CA TRP A 151 7.19 1.07 -0.68
C TRP A 151 7.84 2.43 -0.46
N VAL A 152 9.08 2.60 -0.90
CA VAL A 152 9.84 3.85 -0.80
C VAL A 152 10.46 4.18 -2.14
N TYR A 153 10.03 5.27 -2.75
CA TYR A 153 10.80 5.90 -3.81
C TYR A 153 12.01 6.63 -3.24
N ASN A 154 13.16 6.47 -3.90
CA ASN A 154 14.39 7.20 -3.63
C ASN A 154 14.87 7.84 -4.93
N ILE A 155 15.20 9.13 -4.88
CA ILE A 155 15.68 9.90 -6.02
C ILE A 155 17.10 10.37 -5.71
N ASP A 156 18.04 9.97 -6.56
CA ASP A 156 19.43 10.40 -6.44
C ASP A 156 19.65 11.79 -7.07
N ASN A 157 20.88 12.29 -7.00
CA ASN A 157 21.24 13.61 -7.53
C ASN A 157 21.09 13.74 -9.06
N ASP A 158 21.16 12.63 -9.79
CA ASP A 158 20.99 12.59 -11.23
C ASP A 158 19.52 12.39 -11.63
N LYS A 159 18.62 12.38 -10.65
CA LYS A 159 17.17 12.17 -10.77
C LYS A 159 16.80 10.76 -11.19
N ASN A 160 17.70 9.79 -10.98
CA ASN A 160 17.35 8.39 -11.15
C ASN A 160 16.39 7.99 -10.03
N ILE A 161 15.31 7.31 -10.41
CA ILE A 161 14.29 6.83 -9.47
C ILE A 161 14.57 5.37 -9.19
N THR A 162 14.82 5.07 -7.92
CA THR A 162 14.93 3.71 -7.39
C THR A 162 13.83 3.49 -6.36
N ALA A 163 13.64 2.24 -5.93
CA ALA A 163 12.75 1.98 -4.81
C ALA A 163 13.23 0.86 -3.91
N ASP A 164 12.94 0.97 -2.62
CA ASP A 164 13.02 -0.14 -1.67
C ASP A 164 11.60 -0.53 -1.27
N PHE A 165 11.31 -1.83 -1.19
CA PHE A 165 10.00 -2.29 -0.75
C PHE A 165 10.05 -3.58 0.05
N THR A 166 9.05 -3.76 0.92
CA THR A 166 8.93 -4.91 1.81
C THR A 166 7.64 -5.65 1.47
N LEU A 167 7.78 -6.92 1.11
CA LEU A 167 6.67 -7.85 1.02
C LEU A 167 6.60 -8.69 2.28
N GLU A 168 5.40 -8.92 2.75
CA GLU A 168 5.10 -9.85 3.83
C GLU A 168 4.39 -11.07 3.26
N ALA A 169 4.69 -12.25 3.80
CA ALA A 169 4.02 -13.47 3.39
C ALA A 169 3.85 -14.42 4.56
N ALA A 170 2.87 -15.31 4.44
CA ALA A 170 2.73 -16.48 5.29
C ALA A 170 3.56 -17.63 4.71
N ARG A 171 4.05 -18.51 5.60
CA ARG A 171 4.63 -19.78 5.17
C ARG A 171 3.54 -20.83 5.01
N LYS A 172 3.59 -21.59 3.92
CA LYS A 172 2.61 -22.64 3.63
C LYS A 172 2.50 -23.64 4.77
N GLY A 173 1.26 -23.88 5.19
CA GLY A 173 0.94 -24.83 6.26
C GLY A 173 1.13 -24.29 7.69
N GLU A 174 1.65 -23.08 7.87
CA GLU A 174 1.54 -22.37 9.15
C GLU A 174 0.10 -21.90 9.33
N LYS A 175 -0.48 -22.18 10.49
CA LYS A 175 -1.85 -21.80 10.82
C LYS A 175 -1.84 -20.60 11.74
N SER A 176 -2.78 -19.69 11.53
CA SER A 176 -3.08 -18.66 12.51
C SER A 176 -3.55 -19.28 13.82
N GLU A 177 -3.05 -18.77 14.94
CA GLU A 177 -3.56 -19.11 16.28
C GLU A 177 -4.59 -18.07 16.72
N THR A 178 -5.80 -18.51 17.06
CA THR A 178 -6.76 -17.62 17.74
C THR A 178 -6.46 -17.59 19.24
N LYS A 179 -6.01 -16.44 19.75
CA LYS A 179 -5.88 -16.18 21.19
C LYS A 179 -6.93 -15.17 21.63
N GLY A 180 -8.04 -15.66 22.18
CA GLY A 180 -9.16 -14.83 22.61
C GLY A 180 -9.92 -14.26 21.41
N ARG A 181 -9.95 -12.93 21.27
CA ARG A 181 -10.55 -12.22 20.11
C ARG A 181 -9.53 -11.86 19.02
N MET A 182 -8.28 -12.27 19.19
CA MET A 182 -7.19 -11.94 18.27
C MET A 182 -6.79 -13.18 17.47
N GLU A 183 -6.61 -12.99 16.17
CA GLU A 183 -5.95 -13.96 15.29
C GLU A 183 -4.47 -13.57 15.19
N ILE A 184 -3.58 -14.51 15.52
CA ILE A 184 -2.14 -14.33 15.47
C ILE A 184 -1.62 -15.18 14.32
N SER A 185 -1.15 -14.53 13.27
CA SER A 185 -0.51 -15.18 12.14
C SER A 185 0.97 -14.82 12.13
N ASN A 186 1.83 -15.82 11.93
CA ASN A 186 3.22 -15.53 11.61
C ASN A 186 3.28 -14.93 10.21
N TYR A 187 4.16 -13.96 10.05
CA TYR A 187 4.51 -13.39 8.75
C TYR A 187 6.01 -13.25 8.65
N TYR A 188 6.48 -13.23 7.41
CA TYR A 188 7.90 -13.12 7.09
C TYR A 188 8.09 -11.92 6.19
N GLU A 189 8.98 -11.01 6.59
CA GLU A 189 9.34 -9.84 5.81
C GLU A 189 10.45 -10.19 4.81
N MET A 190 10.24 -9.82 3.56
CA MET A 190 11.20 -9.97 2.48
C MET A 190 11.42 -8.60 1.85
N ASN A 191 12.67 -8.15 1.88
CA ASN A 191 13.05 -6.83 1.40
C ASN A 191 13.58 -6.90 -0.02
N PHE A 192 13.20 -5.93 -0.83
CA PHE A 192 13.55 -5.84 -2.23
C PHE A 192 14.04 -4.44 -2.59
N LYS A 193 14.85 -4.38 -3.63
CA LYS A 193 15.29 -3.13 -4.27
C LYS A 193 14.96 -3.14 -5.74
N MET A 194 14.51 -2.01 -6.24
CA MET A 194 14.33 -1.68 -7.65
C MET A 194 15.42 -0.68 -8.04
N ASP A 195 16.28 -1.05 -9.00
CA ASP A 195 17.31 -0.16 -9.54
C ASP A 195 16.74 0.88 -10.53
N GLU A 196 17.59 1.78 -11.03
CA GLU A 196 17.16 2.85 -11.95
C GLU A 196 16.63 2.35 -13.30
N ASN A 197 16.92 1.09 -13.66
CA ASN A 197 16.40 0.44 -14.86
C ASN A 197 15.09 -0.32 -14.56
N GLY A 198 14.59 -0.22 -13.33
CA GLY A 198 13.39 -0.89 -12.88
C GLY A 198 13.57 -2.40 -12.63
N VAL A 199 14.80 -2.89 -12.50
CA VAL A 199 15.07 -4.30 -12.20
C VAL A 199 14.91 -4.53 -10.70
N VAL A 200 14.07 -5.50 -10.34
CA VAL A 200 13.81 -5.90 -8.96
C VAL A 200 14.77 -7.01 -8.52
N ARG A 201 15.34 -6.88 -7.31
CA ARG A 201 16.22 -7.87 -6.68
C ARG A 201 15.91 -7.97 -5.19
N ILE A 202 16.23 -9.12 -4.58
CA ILE A 202 16.21 -9.27 -3.11
C ILE A 202 17.28 -8.33 -2.53
N ALA A 203 16.94 -7.65 -1.44
CA ALA A 203 17.89 -6.83 -0.69
C ALA A 203 18.73 -7.75 0.22
N ASP A 204 20.05 -7.62 0.14
CA ASP A 204 21.01 -8.27 1.05
C ASP A 204 20.88 -7.75 2.51
#